data_AF-A0A9E3BVE1-F1
#
_entry.id   AF-A0A9E3BVE1-F1
#
_cell.length_a   1.000
_cell.length_b   1.000
_cell.length_c   1.000
_cell.angle_alpha   90.00
_cell.angle_beta   90.00
_cell.angle_gamma   90.00
#
_symmetry.space_group_name_H-M   'P 1'
#
loop_
_entity.id
_entity.type
_entity.pdbx_description
1 polymer ?
#
loop_
_entity_poly.entity_id
_entity_poly.type
_entity_poly.pdbx_seq_one_letter_code
_entity_poly.pdbx_strand_id
1 'polypeptide(L)'
;MAEVGGISRAGGGAATRARAAPGPAFSMQPAPPARAAGGAPGAGVSAVSLPGLLALQEAGVEAPGDRAARRRGRDILAALAALQRGLLDGDSGEALPALARLARDLPPAADPRLDAVLRAVALRARVELARRGLDTAPGRGAERAERD
;
A
#
# COMPACT_ATOMS: atom_id res chain seq x y z
N MET A 1 -30.75 22.61 28.69
CA MET A 1 -29.79 23.37 27.86
C MET A 1 -28.44 23.22 28.52
N ALA A 2 -27.56 22.38 27.98
CA ALA A 2 -26.22 22.15 28.53
C ALA A 2 -25.21 22.94 27.69
N GLU A 3 -24.51 23.86 28.33
CA GLU A 3 -23.50 24.71 27.71
C GLU A 3 -22.24 23.91 27.36
N VAL A 4 -21.74 24.10 26.14
CA VAL A 4 -20.50 23.50 25.65
C VAL A 4 -19.32 24.30 26.20
N GLY A 5 -18.53 23.67 27.06
CA GLY A 5 -17.32 24.24 27.65
C GLY A 5 -16.28 24.61 26.60
N GLY A 6 -15.80 25.85 26.67
CA GLY A 6 -14.85 26.45 25.73
C GLY A 6 -13.46 25.81 25.78
N ILE A 7 -12.87 25.68 24.59
CA ILE A 7 -11.47 25.29 24.37
C ILE A 7 -10.52 26.42 24.84
N SER A 8 -9.71 26.13 25.87
CA SER A 8 -8.67 27.03 26.35
C SER A 8 -7.60 27.27 25.28
N ARG A 9 -7.41 28.53 24.92
CA ARG A 9 -6.37 29.04 24.03
C ARG A 9 -5.00 28.86 24.70
N ALA A 10 -4.19 27.92 24.20
CA ALA A 10 -2.80 27.77 24.63
C ALA A 10 -2.02 29.07 24.38
N GLY A 11 -1.34 29.55 25.42
CA GLY A 11 -0.71 30.86 25.49
C GLY A 11 0.48 31.03 24.54
N GLY A 12 0.68 32.28 24.13
CA GLY A 12 1.84 32.74 23.37
C GLY A 12 3.10 32.66 24.24
N GLY A 13 4.00 31.76 23.88
CA GLY A 13 5.39 31.75 24.34
C GLY A 13 6.23 32.69 23.48
N ALA A 14 6.91 33.63 24.13
CA ALA A 14 7.81 34.59 23.51
C ALA A 14 8.94 33.90 22.72
N ALA A 15 9.02 34.19 21.42
CA ALA A 15 10.10 33.72 20.57
C ALA A 15 11.40 34.46 20.90
N THR A 16 12.31 33.80 21.62
CA THR A 16 13.70 34.27 21.73
C THR A 16 14.40 33.95 20.41
N ARG A 17 14.87 34.99 19.70
CA ARG A 17 15.64 34.82 18.46
C ARG A 17 17.05 34.36 18.82
N ALA A 18 17.31 33.05 18.71
CA ALA A 18 18.67 32.53 18.75
C ALA A 18 19.44 32.99 17.50
N ARG A 19 20.58 33.63 17.71
CA ARG A 19 21.48 34.12 16.65
C ARG A 19 22.21 32.92 16.04
N ALA A 20 21.95 32.63 14.76
CA ALA A 20 22.62 31.56 14.04
C ALA A 20 24.12 31.86 13.89
N ALA A 21 24.97 30.90 14.26
CA ALA A 21 26.40 30.92 14.00
C ALA A 21 26.66 30.67 12.50
N PRO A 22 27.66 31.32 11.89
CA PRO A 22 28.02 31.05 10.50
C PRO A 22 28.57 29.63 10.36
N GLY A 23 27.89 28.79 9.59
CA GLY A 23 28.38 27.47 9.16
C GLY A 23 29.48 27.60 8.11
N PRO A 24 30.28 26.53 7.88
CA PRO A 24 31.41 26.56 6.96
C PRO A 24 30.96 26.91 5.53
N ALA A 25 31.68 27.84 4.91
CA ALA A 25 31.45 28.25 3.52
C ALA A 25 31.81 27.11 2.55
N PHE A 26 30.96 26.90 1.56
CA PHE A 26 31.19 25.94 0.49
C PHE A 26 32.39 26.34 -0.36
N SER A 27 33.40 25.47 -0.48
CA SER A 27 34.51 25.62 -1.41
C SER A 27 34.52 24.47 -2.41
N MET A 28 34.58 24.76 -3.71
CA MET A 28 34.77 23.76 -4.74
C MET A 28 36.24 23.33 -4.78
N GLN A 29 36.53 22.07 -4.50
CA GLN A 29 37.84 21.49 -4.84
C GLN A 29 37.92 21.31 -6.38
N PRO A 30 39.04 21.69 -7.03
CA PRO A 30 39.24 21.39 -8.43
C PRO A 30 39.37 19.86 -8.61
N ALA A 31 38.63 19.33 -9.59
CA ALA A 31 38.65 17.92 -9.93
C ALA A 31 40.07 17.48 -10.38
N PRO A 32 40.56 16.29 -9.98
CA PRO A 32 41.80 15.75 -10.53
C PRO A 32 41.63 15.48 -12.04
N PRO A 33 42.70 15.60 -12.84
CA PRO A 33 42.61 15.37 -14.28
C PRO A 33 42.18 13.92 -14.54
N ALA A 34 41.17 13.77 -15.39
CA ALA A 34 40.69 12.48 -15.85
C ALA A 34 41.86 11.71 -16.47
N ARG A 35 42.23 10.59 -15.85
CA ARG A 35 43.20 9.65 -16.41
C ARG A 35 42.55 9.05 -17.65
N ALA A 36 43.06 9.39 -18.84
CA ALA A 36 42.64 8.78 -20.08
C ALA A 36 42.81 7.25 -19.96
N ALA A 37 41.70 6.53 -19.96
CA ALA A 37 41.72 5.08 -20.06
C ALA A 37 42.28 4.74 -21.44
N GLY A 38 43.47 4.15 -21.48
CA GLY A 38 44.05 3.61 -22.70
C GLY A 38 43.07 2.62 -23.33
N GLY A 39 42.78 2.84 -24.61
CA GLY A 39 41.93 1.95 -25.38
C GLY A 39 42.57 0.56 -25.48
N ALA A 40 41.86 -0.45 -24.97
CA ALA A 40 42.07 -1.82 -25.37
C ALA A 40 41.22 -2.08 -26.64
N PRO A 41 41.79 -2.73 -27.67
CA PRO A 41 41.03 -3.09 -28.87
C PRO A 41 40.13 -4.30 -28.58
N GLY A 42 38.88 -4.23 -29.04
CA GLY A 42 38.01 -5.37 -29.35
C GLY A 42 37.85 -6.46 -28.30
N ALA A 43 36.88 -6.31 -27.40
CA ALA A 43 36.18 -7.46 -26.82
C ALA A 43 34.70 -7.32 -27.19
N GLY A 44 34.17 -8.37 -27.83
CA GLY A 44 32.95 -8.35 -28.64
C GLY A 44 31.73 -7.70 -27.99
N VAL A 45 30.79 -7.27 -28.84
CA VAL A 45 29.37 -7.29 -28.47
C VAL A 45 29.14 -8.64 -27.81
N SER A 46 29.02 -8.65 -26.48
CA SER A 46 28.84 -9.88 -25.72
C SER A 46 27.59 -10.51 -26.30
N ALA A 47 27.78 -11.59 -27.06
CA ALA A 47 26.68 -12.30 -27.68
C ALA A 47 25.75 -12.67 -26.54
N VAL A 48 24.59 -12.01 -26.45
CA VAL A 48 23.61 -12.34 -25.43
C VAL A 48 23.25 -13.78 -25.69
N SER A 49 23.75 -14.66 -24.84
CA SER A 49 23.59 -16.08 -25.02
C SER A 49 22.10 -16.37 -24.89
N LEU A 50 21.55 -17.20 -25.77
CA LEU A 50 20.13 -17.55 -25.79
C LEU A 50 19.60 -17.99 -24.41
N PRO A 51 20.38 -18.72 -23.57
CA PRO A 51 20.02 -18.97 -22.18
C PRO A 51 19.88 -17.71 -21.31
N GLY A 52 20.71 -16.68 -21.53
CA GLY A 52 20.59 -15.39 -20.84
C GLY A 52 19.35 -14.59 -21.26
N LEU A 53 18.92 -14.69 -22.52
CA LEU A 53 17.64 -14.13 -22.97
C LEU A 53 16.44 -14.89 -22.39
N LEU A 54 16.50 -16.22 -22.34
CA LEU A 54 15.44 -17.04 -21.73
C LEU A 54 15.33 -16.80 -20.22
N ALA A 55 16.46 -16.69 -19.50
CA ALA A 55 16.48 -16.34 -18.09
C ALA A 55 15.90 -14.94 -17.82
N LEU A 56 16.14 -13.97 -18.72
CA LEU A 56 15.55 -12.64 -18.63
C LEU A 56 14.04 -12.66 -18.94
N GLN A 57 13.60 -13.51 -19.87
CA GLN A 57 12.17 -13.71 -20.15
C GLN A 57 11.45 -14.35 -18.95
N GLU A 58 12.05 -15.36 -18.32
CA GLU A 58 11.51 -15.97 -17.09
C GLU A 58 11.48 -14.97 -15.92
N ALA A 59 12.50 -14.13 -15.78
CA ALA A 59 12.53 -13.08 -14.75
C ALA A 59 11.41 -12.02 -14.92
N GLY A 60 10.86 -11.88 -16.14
CA GLY A 60 9.71 -11.01 -16.43
C GLY A 60 8.34 -11.68 -16.23
N VAL A 61 8.28 -12.99 -15.99
CA VAL A 61 7.02 -13.69 -15.76
C VAL A 61 6.60 -13.48 -14.32
N GLU A 62 5.53 -12.70 -14.13
CA GLU A 62 4.87 -12.55 -12.83
C GLU A 62 4.54 -13.92 -12.23
N ALA A 63 4.92 -14.13 -10.97
CA ALA A 63 4.62 -15.37 -10.26
C ALA A 63 3.10 -15.64 -10.30
N PRO A 64 2.65 -16.89 -10.56
CA PRO A 64 1.22 -17.20 -10.64
C PRO A 64 0.42 -16.74 -9.41
N GLY A 65 1.02 -16.78 -8.22
CA GLY A 65 0.44 -16.26 -6.97
C GLY A 65 0.21 -14.75 -6.99
N ASP A 66 1.17 -13.97 -7.51
CA ASP A 66 1.05 -12.51 -7.62
C ASP A 66 -0.08 -12.12 -8.57
N ARG A 67 -0.21 -12.81 -9.70
CA ARG A 67 -1.32 -12.57 -10.64
C ARG A 67 -2.69 -12.79 -9.97
N ALA A 68 -2.83 -13.90 -9.23
CA ALA A 68 -4.05 -14.21 -8.49
C ALA A 68 -4.33 -13.17 -7.38
N ALA A 69 -3.30 -12.77 -6.65
CA ALA A 69 -3.35 -11.72 -5.63
C ALA A 69 -3.75 -10.36 -6.18
N ARG A 70 -3.16 -9.92 -7.30
CA ARG A 70 -3.55 -8.66 -7.96
C ARG A 70 -5.01 -8.70 -8.40
N ARG A 71 -5.45 -9.80 -9.01
CA ARG A 71 -6.86 -9.98 -9.40
C ARG A 71 -7.77 -9.91 -8.17
N ARG A 72 -7.45 -10.65 -7.10
CA ARG A 72 -8.22 -10.63 -5.85
C ARG A 72 -8.32 -9.22 -5.26
N GLY A 73 -7.21 -8.47 -5.23
CA GLY A 73 -7.20 -7.09 -4.76
C GLY A 73 -8.10 -6.18 -5.58
N ARG A 74 -8.06 -6.29 -6.92
CA ARG A 74 -8.96 -5.54 -7.81
C ARG A 74 -10.43 -5.89 -7.58
N ASP A 75 -10.75 -7.17 -7.40
CA ASP A 75 -12.11 -7.61 -7.12
C ASP A 75 -12.63 -7.01 -5.80
N ILE A 76 -11.82 -6.98 -4.75
CA ILE A 76 -12.18 -6.35 -3.47
C ILE A 76 -12.40 -4.85 -3.64
N LEU A 77 -11.52 -4.15 -4.35
CA LEU A 77 -11.67 -2.71 -4.63
C LEU A 77 -12.94 -2.41 -5.44
N ALA A 78 -13.26 -3.24 -6.43
CA ALA A 78 -14.48 -3.10 -7.22
C ALA A 78 -15.74 -3.31 -6.35
N ALA A 79 -15.74 -4.29 -5.45
CA ALA A 79 -16.83 -4.52 -4.51
C ALA A 79 -16.99 -3.35 -3.51
N LEU A 80 -15.89 -2.79 -3.01
CA LEU A 80 -15.92 -1.58 -2.18
C LEU A 80 -16.51 -0.38 -2.93
N ALA A 81 -16.12 -0.17 -4.19
CA ALA A 81 -16.67 0.91 -5.01
C ALA A 81 -18.16 0.70 -5.35
N ALA A 82 -18.58 -0.55 -5.57
CA ALA A 82 -19.99 -0.90 -5.74
C ALA A 82 -20.79 -0.63 -4.46
N LEU A 83 -20.26 -1.01 -3.30
CA LEU A 83 -20.86 -0.72 -2.01
C LEU A 83 -20.99 0.78 -1.79
N GLN A 84 -19.94 1.56 -2.07
CA GLN A 84 -19.99 3.01 -1.90
C GLN A 84 -21.08 3.65 -2.77
N ARG A 85 -21.22 3.24 -4.03
CA ARG A 85 -22.30 3.71 -4.91
C ARG A 85 -23.67 3.32 -4.37
N GLY A 86 -23.84 2.06 -3.99
CA GLY A 86 -25.10 1.57 -3.43
C GLY A 86 -25.53 2.33 -2.17
N LEU A 87 -24.59 2.73 -1.32
CA LEU A 87 -24.92 3.56 -0.14
C LEU A 87 -25.42 4.96 -0.51
N LEU A 88 -24.96 5.52 -1.62
CA LEU A 88 -25.46 6.80 -2.12
C LEU A 88 -26.86 6.67 -2.71
N ASP A 89 -27.14 5.51 -3.32
CA ASP A 89 -28.45 5.19 -3.90
C ASP A 89 -29.46 4.66 -2.85
N GLY A 90 -29.00 4.38 -1.62
CA GLY A 90 -29.80 3.83 -0.52
C GLY A 90 -29.95 2.30 -0.53
N ASP A 91 -29.34 1.60 -1.50
CA ASP A 91 -29.33 0.14 -1.59
C ASP A 91 -27.93 -0.40 -1.88
N SER A 92 -27.39 -1.18 -0.95
CA SER A 92 -26.07 -1.82 -1.10
C SER A 92 -26.11 -3.11 -1.93
N GLY A 93 -27.30 -3.65 -2.22
CA GLY A 93 -27.54 -4.85 -3.01
C GLY A 93 -26.57 -6.01 -2.69
N GLU A 94 -26.02 -6.59 -3.75
CA GLU A 94 -25.06 -7.72 -3.71
C GLU A 94 -23.62 -7.32 -3.33
N ALA A 95 -23.32 -6.03 -3.17
CA ALA A 95 -21.95 -5.58 -2.93
C ALA A 95 -21.41 -6.06 -1.58
N LEU A 96 -22.26 -6.10 -0.54
CA LEU A 96 -21.89 -6.55 0.80
C LEU A 96 -21.58 -8.05 0.87
N PRO A 97 -22.48 -8.95 0.40
CA PRO A 97 -22.19 -10.39 0.31
C PRO A 97 -20.95 -10.69 -0.53
N ALA A 98 -20.79 -10.00 -1.67
CA ALA A 98 -19.61 -10.16 -2.53
C ALA A 98 -18.33 -9.78 -1.78
N LEU A 99 -18.32 -8.63 -1.09
CA LEU A 99 -17.17 -8.17 -0.29
C LEU A 99 -16.82 -9.18 0.82
N ALA A 100 -17.82 -9.73 1.52
CA ALA A 100 -17.62 -10.74 2.56
C ALA A 100 -16.99 -12.03 2.03
N ARG A 101 -17.36 -12.46 0.83
CA ARG A 101 -16.74 -13.63 0.17
C ARG A 101 -15.32 -13.32 -0.31
N LEU A 102 -15.09 -12.10 -0.79
CA LEU A 102 -13.78 -11.69 -1.31
C LEU A 102 -12.74 -11.47 -0.19
N ALA A 103 -13.18 -11.06 1.01
CA ALA A 103 -12.28 -10.77 2.12
C ALA A 103 -11.87 -11.99 2.97
N ARG A 104 -12.52 -13.15 2.80
CA ARG A 104 -12.26 -14.36 3.61
C ARG A 104 -10.93 -15.02 3.29
N ASP A 105 -10.76 -15.42 2.02
CA ASP A 105 -9.57 -16.16 1.59
C ASP A 105 -8.74 -15.31 0.61
N LEU A 106 -7.59 -14.85 1.06
CA LEU A 106 -6.65 -14.09 0.23
C LEU A 106 -5.58 -15.03 -0.32
N PRO A 107 -5.35 -15.04 -1.64
CA PRO A 107 -4.26 -15.83 -2.21
C PRO A 107 -2.91 -15.25 -1.73
N PRO A 108 -1.91 -16.10 -1.51
CA PRO A 108 -0.57 -15.64 -1.17
C PRO A 108 0.04 -14.90 -2.36
N ALA A 109 0.73 -13.79 -2.07
CA ALA A 109 1.58 -13.09 -3.02
C ALA A 109 3.06 -13.37 -2.68
N ALA A 110 3.86 -13.64 -3.72
CA ALA A 110 5.30 -13.80 -3.62
C ALA A 110 5.99 -12.44 -3.49
N ASP A 111 5.49 -11.39 -4.17
CA ASP A 111 5.95 -10.01 -3.98
C ASP A 111 5.48 -9.48 -2.61
N PRO A 112 6.41 -9.19 -1.66
CA PRO A 112 6.04 -8.70 -0.33
C PRO A 112 5.29 -7.36 -0.36
N ARG A 113 5.53 -6.52 -1.37
CA ARG A 113 4.84 -5.23 -1.52
C ARG A 113 3.39 -5.45 -1.92
N LEU A 114 3.15 -6.35 -2.88
CA LEU A 114 1.81 -6.74 -3.28
C LEU A 114 1.05 -7.37 -2.12
N ASP A 115 1.68 -8.27 -1.39
CA ASP A 115 1.11 -8.94 -0.22
C ASP A 115 0.69 -7.92 0.87
N ALA A 116 1.55 -6.94 1.15
CA ALA A 116 1.24 -5.85 2.08
C ALA A 116 0.03 -5.02 1.63
N VAL A 117 -0.02 -4.62 0.36
CA VAL A 117 -1.16 -3.88 -0.21
C VAL A 117 -2.44 -4.71 -0.16
N LEU A 118 -2.37 -6.00 -0.53
CA LEU A 118 -3.50 -6.91 -0.51
C LEU A 118 -4.08 -7.06 0.90
N ARG A 119 -3.22 -7.21 1.92
CA ARG A 119 -3.63 -7.23 3.33
C ARG A 119 -4.28 -5.91 3.78
N ALA A 120 -3.76 -4.77 3.36
CA ALA A 120 -4.33 -3.46 3.68
C ALA A 120 -5.74 -3.28 3.08
N VAL A 121 -5.91 -3.67 1.81
CA VAL A 121 -7.22 -3.67 1.12
C VAL A 121 -8.20 -4.62 1.83
N ALA A 122 -7.77 -5.82 2.20
CA ALA A 122 -8.59 -6.77 2.94
C ALA A 122 -8.96 -6.28 4.36
N LEU A 123 -8.06 -5.59 5.04
CA LEU A 123 -8.36 -4.94 6.31
C LEU A 123 -9.48 -3.91 6.13
N ARG A 124 -9.39 -3.05 5.11
CA ARG A 124 -10.46 -2.08 4.81
C ARG A 124 -11.80 -2.78 4.57
N ALA A 125 -11.82 -3.86 3.79
CA ALA A 125 -13.02 -4.66 3.55
C ALA A 125 -13.62 -5.20 4.86
N ARG A 126 -12.79 -5.79 5.74
CA ARG A 126 -13.24 -6.29 7.04
C ARG A 126 -13.81 -5.21 7.93
N VAL A 127 -13.19 -4.02 7.97
CA VAL A 127 -13.73 -2.91 8.74
C VAL A 127 -15.08 -2.45 8.18
N GLU A 128 -15.28 -2.44 6.85
CA GLU A 128 -16.59 -2.14 6.26
C GLU A 128 -17.66 -3.17 6.63
N LEU A 129 -17.30 -4.46 6.64
CA LEU A 129 -18.20 -5.52 7.06
C LEU A 129 -18.57 -5.41 8.54
N ALA A 130 -17.57 -5.18 9.40
CA ALA A 130 -17.77 -5.00 10.83
C ALA A 130 -18.63 -3.77 11.17
N ARG A 131 -18.45 -2.66 10.44
CA ARG A 131 -19.31 -1.47 10.55
C ARG A 131 -20.79 -1.76 10.33
N ARG A 132 -21.11 -2.85 9.62
CA ARG A 132 -22.47 -3.28 9.28
C ARG A 132 -22.92 -4.53 10.04
N GLY A 133 -22.15 -4.93 11.07
CA GLY A 133 -22.46 -6.11 11.89
C GLY A 133 -22.14 -7.45 11.23
N LEU A 134 -21.51 -7.46 10.05
CA LEU A 134 -21.16 -8.67 9.30
C LEU A 134 -19.72 -9.14 9.60
N ASP A 135 -19.27 -8.97 10.85
CA ASP A 135 -17.89 -9.30 11.23
C ASP A 135 -17.61 -10.78 10.95
N THR A 136 -16.70 -11.04 10.01
CA THR A 136 -16.27 -12.40 9.64
C THR A 136 -15.23 -12.96 10.60
N ALA A 137 -14.97 -12.28 11.72
CA ALA A 137 -14.08 -12.76 12.78
C ALA A 137 -14.60 -14.10 13.35
N PRO A 138 -13.77 -15.15 13.43
CA PRO A 138 -14.14 -16.36 14.16
C PRO A 138 -14.30 -15.99 15.64
N GLY A 139 -15.53 -15.96 16.15
CA GLY A 139 -15.79 -15.98 17.60
C GLY A 139 -16.73 -14.92 18.19
N ARG A 140 -17.23 -13.92 17.45
CA ARG A 140 -18.12 -12.88 18.04
C ARG A 140 -19.59 -12.94 17.65
N GLY A 141 -19.97 -13.82 16.72
CA GLY A 141 -21.38 -13.98 16.30
C GLY A 141 -22.27 -14.67 17.34
N ALA A 142 -21.69 -15.49 18.24
CA ALA A 142 -22.46 -16.27 19.20
C ALA A 142 -23.01 -15.42 20.38
N GLU A 143 -22.27 -14.39 20.82
CA GLU A 143 -22.66 -13.61 22.01
C GLU A 143 -23.80 -12.59 21.77
N ARG A 144 -24.17 -12.33 20.51
CA ARG A 144 -25.26 -11.40 20.17
C ARG A 144 -26.62 -12.07 19.99
N ALA A 145 -26.66 -13.37 19.71
CA ALA A 145 -27.91 -14.12 19.52
C ALA A 145 -28.59 -14.51 20.85
N GLU A 146 -27.94 -14.27 21.99
CA GLU A 146 -28.42 -14.65 23.33
C GLU A 146 -28.94 -13.45 24.14
N ARG A 147 -29.10 -12.28 23.50
CA ARG A 147 -29.53 -11.02 24.15
C ARG A 147 -30.84 -10.43 23.62
N ASP A 148 -31.50 -11.10 22.68
CA ASP A 148 -32.85 -10.80 22.18
C ASP A 148 -33.81 -11.92 22.57
#